data_AF-A0A3D3NYG5-F1
#
_entry.id   AF-A0A3D3NYG5-F1
#
_cell.length_a   1.000
_cell.length_b   1.000
_cell.length_c   1.000
_cell.angle_alpha   90.00
_cell.angle_beta   90.00
_cell.angle_gamma   90.00
#
_symmetry.space_group_name_H-M   'P 1'
#
loop_
_entity.id
_entity.type
_entity.pdbx_description
1 polymer ?
#
loop_
_entity_poly.entity_id
_entity_poly.type
_entity_poly.pdbx_seq_one_letter_code
_entity_poly.pdbx_strand_id
1 'polypeptide(L)'
;EIGTELVRHPLTQAVAFTGSLRGGRALMDVAAARPHPIPVYAEMGSVNPVFVLPGALKERAAKMAEAYIGSVTMGVGQFCT
;
A
#
# COMPACT_ATOMS: atom_id res chain seq x y z
N GLU A 1 -14.46 7.04 -14.06
CA GLU A 1 -14.23 7.32 -15.49
C GLU A 1 -12.99 8.19 -15.71
N ILE A 2 -12.89 9.40 -15.14
CA ILE A 2 -11.73 10.31 -15.33
C ILE A 2 -10.36 9.65 -15.12
N GLY A 3 -10.16 8.92 -14.01
CA GLY A 3 -8.88 8.26 -13.73
C GLY A 3 -8.53 7.19 -14.78
N THR A 4 -9.52 6.44 -15.26
CA THR A 4 -9.34 5.45 -16.33
C THR A 4 -8.93 6.12 -17.64
N GLU A 5 -9.55 7.24 -18.00
CA GLU A 5 -9.20 8.00 -19.21
C GLU A 5 -7.77 8.55 -19.14
N LEU A 6 -7.34 9.07 -17.99
CA LEU A 6 -5.96 9.50 -17.79
C LEU A 6 -4.97 8.34 -17.99
N VAL A 7 -5.29 7.15 -17.49
CA VAL A 7 -4.47 5.95 -17.68
C VAL A 7 -4.51 5.46 -19.13
N ARG A 8 -5.61 5.61 -19.88
CA ARG A 8 -5.72 5.19 -21.29
C ARG A 8 -5.09 6.17 -22.28
N HIS A 9 -4.94 7.43 -21.88
CA HIS A 9 -4.50 8.48 -22.79
C HIS A 9 -3.16 8.11 -23.49
N PRO A 10 -3.05 8.23 -24.82
CA PRO A 10 -1.91 7.70 -25.58
C PRO A 10 -0.57 8.35 -25.18
N LEU A 11 -0.60 9.59 -24.67
CA LEU A 11 0.60 10.28 -24.17
C LEU A 11 1.01 9.88 -22.75
N THR A 12 0.15 9.24 -21.97
CA THR A 12 0.55 8.71 -20.67
C THR A 12 1.53 7.56 -20.89
N GLN A 13 2.74 7.66 -20.33
CA GLN A 13 3.80 6.65 -20.48
C GLN A 13 4.08 5.86 -19.21
N ALA A 14 3.53 6.28 -18.05
CA ALA A 14 3.60 5.57 -16.78
C ALA A 14 2.49 6.08 -15.84
N VAL A 15 2.14 5.25 -14.85
CA VAL A 15 1.20 5.63 -13.77
C VAL A 15 1.86 5.40 -12.42
N ALA A 16 1.72 6.37 -11.52
CA ALA A 16 2.04 6.22 -10.10
C ALA A 16 0.74 6.33 -9.29
N PHE A 17 0.52 5.40 -8.37
CA PHE A 17 -0.72 5.32 -7.59
C PHE A 17 -0.44 4.94 -6.13
N THR A 18 -1.12 5.60 -5.20
CA THR A 18 -1.19 5.18 -3.79
C THR A 18 -2.65 5.15 -3.39
N GLY A 19 -3.13 3.99 -2.92
CA GLY A 19 -4.52 3.84 -2.53
C GLY A 19 -4.91 2.40 -2.26
N SER A 20 -6.18 2.06 -2.51
CA SER A 20 -6.69 0.71 -2.25
C SER A 20 -6.21 -0.32 -3.28
N LEU A 21 -6.07 -1.57 -2.84
CA LEU A 21 -5.80 -2.73 -3.71
C LEU A 21 -6.76 -2.81 -4.89
N ARG A 22 -8.07 -2.65 -4.65
CA ARG A 22 -9.08 -2.72 -5.72
C ARG A 22 -8.88 -1.60 -6.75
N GLY A 23 -8.62 -0.38 -6.29
CA GLY A 23 -8.39 0.77 -7.18
C GLY A 23 -7.11 0.63 -7.99
N GLY A 24 -5.99 0.35 -7.32
CA GLY A 24 -4.69 0.18 -7.98
C GLY A 24 -4.70 -0.96 -8.99
N ARG A 25 -5.30 -2.10 -8.64
CA ARG A 25 -5.44 -3.25 -9.54
C ARG A 25 -6.27 -2.92 -10.78
N ALA A 26 -7.38 -2.20 -10.62
CA ALA A 26 -8.19 -1.78 -11.76
C ALA A 26 -7.41 -0.89 -12.74
N LEU A 27 -6.57 0.03 -12.23
CA LEU A 27 -5.70 0.86 -13.07
C LEU A 27 -4.59 0.04 -13.75
N MET A 28 -4.04 -0.96 -13.06
CA MET A 28 -3.08 -1.90 -13.65
C MET A 28 -3.70 -2.68 -14.82
N ASP A 29 -4.91 -3.21 -14.65
CA ASP A 29 -5.60 -3.96 -15.71
C ASP A 29 -5.88 -3.05 -16.92
N VAL A 30 -6.28 -1.79 -16.70
CA VAL A 30 -6.48 -0.81 -17.78
C VAL A 30 -5.17 -0.50 -18.51
N ALA A 31 -4.09 -0.26 -17.77
CA ALA A 31 -2.79 0.05 -18.35
C ALA A 31 -2.22 -1.12 -19.17
N ALA A 32 -2.39 -2.36 -18.69
CA ALA A 32 -1.97 -3.57 -19.38
C ALA A 32 -2.79 -3.84 -20.66
N ALA A 33 -4.06 -3.43 -20.69
CA ALA A 33 -4.95 -3.61 -21.85
C ALA A 33 -4.81 -2.52 -22.95
N ARG A 34 -3.90 -1.56 -22.80
CA ARG A 34 -3.64 -0.53 -23.83
C ARG A 34 -2.98 -1.16 -25.07
N PRO A 35 -3.17 -0.59 -26.28
CA PRO A 35 -2.42 -1.01 -27.47
C PRO A 35 -0.90 -0.95 -27.30
N HIS A 36 -0.42 0.05 -26.55
CA HIS A 36 0.93 0.14 -26.03
C HIS A 36 0.85 0.13 -24.49
N PRO A 37 1.02 -1.04 -23.85
CA PRO A 37 0.99 -1.18 -22.40
C PRO A 37 2.03 -0.28 -21.73
N ILE A 38 1.68 0.27 -20.57
CA ILE A 38 2.56 1.16 -19.79
C ILE A 38 2.74 0.63 -18.37
N PRO A 39 3.88 0.90 -17.72
CA PRO A 39 4.09 0.50 -16.34
C PRO A 39 3.17 1.25 -15.37
N VAL A 40 2.76 0.53 -14.32
CA VAL A 40 2.04 1.09 -13.18
C VAL A 40 2.81 0.74 -11.91
N TYR A 41 3.18 1.77 -11.16
CA TYR A 41 3.82 1.66 -9.84
C TYR A 41 2.76 1.98 -8.79
N ALA A 42 2.31 0.97 -8.05
CA ALA A 42 1.17 1.11 -7.15
C ALA A 42 1.47 0.61 -5.74
N GLU A 43 1.28 1.50 -4.76
CA GLU A 43 1.22 1.17 -3.34
C GLU A 43 -0.24 0.92 -2.93
N MET A 44 -0.53 -0.32 -2.52
CA MET A 44 -1.91 -0.86 -2.44
C MET A 44 -2.33 -1.35 -1.04
N GLY A 45 -1.48 -1.09 -0.04
CA GLY A 45 -1.69 -1.49 1.34
C GLY A 45 -0.95 -2.77 1.73
N SER A 46 -0.70 -2.91 3.03
CA SER A 46 -0.04 -4.05 3.67
C SER A 46 -0.61 -4.21 5.09
N VAL A 47 -0.42 -5.38 5.68
CA VAL A 47 -0.70 -5.62 7.11
C VAL A 47 0.54 -5.47 7.99
N ASN A 48 1.73 -5.40 7.37
CA ASN A 48 3.03 -5.19 8.00
C ASN A 48 3.22 -6.06 9.26
N PRO A 49 3.25 -7.40 9.09
CA PRO A 49 3.16 -8.31 10.22
C PRO A 49 4.38 -8.18 11.14
N VAL A 50 4.11 -8.12 12.45
CA VAL A 50 5.15 -8.08 13.48
C VAL A 50 5.23 -9.45 14.16
N PHE A 51 6.42 -10.04 14.15
CA PHE A 51 6.71 -11.29 14.86
C PHE A 51 7.54 -10.98 16.10
N VAL A 52 7.03 -11.37 17.29
CA VAL A 52 7.75 -11.19 18.55
C VAL A 52 8.23 -12.54 19.07
N LEU A 53 9.54 -12.68 19.20
CA LEU A 53 10.17 -13.93 19.62
C LEU A 53 10.14 -14.11 21.15
N PRO A 54 10.21 -15.36 21.67
CA PRO A 54 10.06 -15.64 23.10
C PRO A 54 11.07 -14.91 24.00
N GLY A 55 12.32 -14.74 23.56
CA GLY A 55 13.34 -14.01 24.34
C GLY A 55 12.98 -12.54 24.53
N ALA A 56 12.54 -11.88 23.46
CA ALA A 56 12.12 -10.49 23.51
C ALA A 56 10.88 -10.29 24.41
N LEU A 57 9.94 -11.22 24.39
CA LEU A 57 8.78 -11.20 25.30
C LEU A 57 9.20 -11.32 26.76
N LYS A 58 10.11 -12.26 27.08
CA LYS A 58 10.61 -12.46 28.45
C LYS A 58 11.27 -11.20 29.01
N GLU A 59 12.00 -10.47 28.17
CA GLU A 59 12.78 -9.31 28.62
C GLU A 59 12.01 -7.99 28.58
N ARG A 60 11.10 -7.80 27.61
CA ARG A 60 10.58 -6.46 27.23
C ARG A 60 9.10 -6.41 26.89
N ALA A 61 8.29 -7.40 27.28
CA ALA A 61 6.87 -7.48 26.89
C ALA A 61 6.08 -6.18 27.09
N ALA A 62 6.10 -5.59 28.30
CA ALA A 62 5.30 -4.40 28.59
C ALA A 62 5.69 -3.19 27.72
N LYS A 63 7.00 -2.92 27.61
CA LYS A 63 7.53 -1.83 26.78
C LYS A 63 7.23 -2.04 25.29
N MET A 64 7.29 -3.29 24.81
CA MET A 64 6.95 -3.61 23.42
C MET A 64 5.46 -3.43 23.14
N ALA A 65 4.58 -3.81 24.07
CA ALA A 65 3.15 -3.61 23.94
C ALA A 65 2.79 -2.12 23.86
N GLU A 66 3.38 -1.30 24.74
CA GLU A 66 3.19 0.17 24.72
C GLU A 66 3.65 0.78 23.39
N ALA A 67 4.85 0.42 22.91
CA ALA A 67 5.36 0.90 21.63
C ALA A 67 4.50 0.44 20.44
N TYR A 68 4.01 -0.80 20.46
CA TYR A 68 3.13 -1.33 19.43
C TYR A 68 1.80 -0.58 19.38
N ILE A 69 1.17 -0.32 20.54
CA ILE A 69 -0.06 0.48 20.63
C ILE A 69 0.18 1.89 20.09
N GLY A 70 1.32 2.50 20.43
CA GLY A 70 1.71 3.80 19.89
C GLY A 70 1.81 3.79 18.36
N SER A 71 2.41 2.75 17.78
CA SER A 71 2.53 2.59 16.33
C SER A 71 1.17 2.48 15.64
N VAL A 72 0.29 1.58 16.11
CA VAL A 72 -1.00 1.32 15.42
C VAL A 72 -2.01 2.45 15.57
N THR A 73 -1.85 3.33 16.58
CA THR A 73 -2.74 4.48 16.80
C THR A 73 -2.18 5.79 16.24
N MET A 74 -0.93 5.80 15.78
CA MET A 74 -0.29 6.99 15.20
C MET A 74 -1.08 7.49 13.99
N GLY A 75 -1.32 8.81 13.91
CA GLY A 75 -2.09 9.42 12.83
C GLY A 75 -3.48 8.78 12.65
N VAL A 76 -4.13 8.42 13.75
CA VAL A 76 -5.42 7.70 13.81
C VAL A 76 -5.42 6.38 13.02
N GLY A 77 -4.25 5.73 12.91
CA GLY A 77 -4.07 4.46 12.20
C GLY A 77 -4.03 4.60 10.68
N GLN A 78 -3.91 5.81 10.13
CA GLN A 78 -3.90 6.07 8.68
C GLN A 78 -2.49 6.04 8.09
N PHE A 79 -1.70 5.03 8.47
CA PHE A 79 -0.43 4.72 7.84
C PHE A 79 -0.57 3.46 7.00
N CYS A 80 0.13 3.41 5.86
CA CYS A 80 0.19 2.19 5.04
C CYS A 80 1.10 1.11 5.63
N THR A 81 1.88 1.46 6.66
CA THR A 81 2.83 0.64 7.42
C THR A 81 2.26 0.25 8.77
#